data_AF-A0A9Q0TXX2-F1
#
_entry.id   AF-A0A9Q0TXX2-F1
#
_cell.length_a   1.000
_cell.length_b   1.000
_cell.length_c   1.000
_cell.angle_alpha   90.00
_cell.angle_beta   90.00
_cell.angle_gamma   90.00
#
_symmetry.space_group_name_H-M   'P 1'
#
loop_
_entity.id
_entity.type
_entity.pdbx_description
1 polymer ?
#
loop_
_entity_poly.entity_id
_entity_poly.type
_entity_poly.pdbx_seq_one_letter_code
_entity_poly.pdbx_strand_id
1 'polypeptide(L)'
;MHTIRQTNGLAGFTKRSESEYDCFGTGHSSTTISAGLGMAVGRDLKGKTNKVVAVIGDGAMTAGQAYEAMNNAGYLDSDMIVILNDNKQVSLPTANLEGPIPPVGALSSALSRLQSNRPLRELREVAKGVTKQIGGPMHELAAKVDEYARGMIGGSGSTLFEELGLYYIGPVDGHNIDDLIAILKEVKSTKTTGPVLIHVVTEKGRGYPFAERAADKYHGFDPATGKQFKGSPSTQSYTTYFAEALIAEAEADKDIVAIHAAMGGGTGLNLFHSRFSDKMF
;
A
#
# COMPACT_ATOMS: atom_id res chain seq x y z
N MET A 1 -3.46 16.34 -17.72
CA MET A 1 -2.26 16.20 -16.87
C MET A 1 -1.31 17.40 -16.91
N HIS A 2 -1.14 18.12 -18.02
CA HIS A 2 -0.14 19.20 -18.15
C HIS A 2 -0.27 20.36 -17.15
N THR A 3 -1.43 20.54 -16.51
CA THR A 3 -1.70 21.58 -15.52
C THR A 3 -1.65 21.07 -14.07
N ILE A 4 -1.25 19.81 -13.84
CA ILE A 4 -1.26 19.22 -12.49
C ILE A 4 -0.31 19.95 -11.53
N ARG A 5 -0.79 20.24 -10.31
CA ARG A 5 -0.07 20.98 -9.26
C ARG A 5 0.34 22.41 -9.64
N GLN A 6 -0.24 22.98 -10.69
CA GLN A 6 -0.08 24.39 -11.03
C GLN A 6 -1.21 25.22 -10.42
N THR A 7 -0.94 26.49 -10.11
CA THR A 7 -1.97 27.44 -9.68
C THR A 7 -3.11 27.46 -10.69
N ASN A 8 -4.35 27.31 -10.23
CA ASN A 8 -5.56 27.20 -11.05
C ASN A 8 -5.60 25.99 -12.02
N GLY A 9 -4.70 25.01 -11.81
CA GLY A 9 -4.66 23.75 -12.55
C GLY A 9 -5.27 22.58 -11.78
N LEU A 10 -5.00 21.35 -12.24
CA LEU A 10 -5.49 20.11 -11.62
C LEU A 10 -4.79 19.85 -10.29
N ALA A 11 -5.52 19.31 -9.31
CA ALA A 11 -4.94 18.88 -8.06
C ALA A 11 -3.97 17.70 -8.26
N GLY A 12 -2.98 17.60 -7.37
CA GLY A 12 -2.03 16.49 -7.34
C GLY A 12 -2.58 15.18 -6.77
N PHE A 13 -3.82 15.21 -6.28
CA PHE A 13 -4.54 14.13 -5.61
C PHE A 13 -6.01 14.19 -6.03
N THR A 14 -6.77 13.14 -5.75
CA THR A 14 -8.20 13.12 -6.06
C THR A 14 -8.92 14.26 -5.34
N LYS A 15 -9.79 14.97 -6.07
CA LYS A 15 -10.52 16.12 -5.55
C LYS A 15 -11.94 16.12 -6.09
N ARG A 16 -12.89 15.97 -5.19
CA ARG A 16 -14.34 15.82 -5.49
C ARG A 16 -14.92 16.92 -6.37
N SER A 17 -14.41 18.15 -6.27
CA SER A 17 -14.88 19.27 -7.10
C SER A 17 -14.29 19.28 -8.51
N GLU A 18 -13.27 18.46 -8.80
CA GLU A 18 -12.60 18.40 -10.11
C GLU A 18 -13.19 17.31 -11.00
N SER A 19 -13.79 16.27 -10.43
CA SER A 19 -14.36 15.17 -11.21
C SER A 19 -15.43 14.39 -10.46
N GLU A 20 -16.44 13.90 -11.18
CA GLU A 20 -17.41 12.92 -10.65
C GLU A 20 -16.77 11.57 -10.31
N TYR A 21 -15.63 11.24 -10.94
CA TYR A 21 -14.87 10.02 -10.69
C TYR A 21 -14.04 10.09 -9.39
N ASP A 22 -13.83 11.30 -8.85
CA ASP A 22 -13.13 11.52 -7.60
C ASP A 22 -14.12 11.51 -6.43
N CYS A 23 -14.58 10.33 -6.03
CA CYS A 23 -15.61 10.18 -5.00
C CYS A 23 -15.18 10.68 -3.61
N PHE A 24 -13.87 10.72 -3.33
CA PHE A 24 -13.29 11.16 -2.07
C PHE A 24 -12.05 12.04 -2.32
N GLY A 25 -11.90 13.11 -1.50
CA GLY A 25 -10.72 13.97 -1.56
C GLY A 25 -9.57 13.33 -0.79
N THR A 26 -8.39 13.19 -1.42
CA THR A 26 -7.23 12.58 -0.79
C THR A 26 -6.07 13.57 -0.62
N GLY A 27 -5.10 13.19 0.22
CA GLY A 27 -3.90 13.95 0.51
C GLY A 27 -3.20 13.38 1.74
N HIS A 28 -3.92 13.36 2.87
CA HIS A 28 -3.52 12.58 4.04
C HIS A 28 -3.67 11.07 3.77
N SER A 29 -2.68 10.30 4.20
CA SER A 29 -2.68 8.83 4.05
C SER A 29 -3.70 8.16 4.97
N SER A 30 -3.97 6.88 4.71
CA SER A 30 -4.68 5.97 5.65
C SER A 30 -6.17 6.24 5.86
N THR A 31 -6.73 7.23 5.15
CA THR A 31 -8.15 7.63 5.25
C THR A 31 -9.09 6.80 4.37
N THR A 32 -8.56 6.01 3.43
CA THR A 32 -9.35 5.42 2.34
C THR A 32 -10.30 4.32 2.79
N ILE A 33 -9.90 3.43 3.71
CA ILE A 33 -10.79 2.36 4.22
C ILE A 33 -11.95 2.98 5.02
N SER A 34 -11.66 3.94 5.90
CA SER A 34 -12.68 4.64 6.71
C SER A 34 -13.68 5.38 5.83
N ALA A 35 -13.19 6.11 4.82
CA ALA A 35 -14.04 6.78 3.84
C ALA A 35 -14.89 5.78 3.04
N GLY A 36 -14.29 4.66 2.60
CA GLY A 36 -15.00 3.58 1.93
C GLY A 36 -16.09 2.97 2.80
N LEU A 37 -15.81 2.70 4.08
CA LEU A 37 -16.80 2.18 5.02
C LEU A 37 -18.00 3.13 5.16
N GLY A 38 -17.76 4.43 5.33
CA GLY A 38 -18.83 5.43 5.37
C GLY A 38 -19.66 5.47 4.08
N MET A 39 -19.02 5.30 2.92
CA MET A 39 -19.72 5.20 1.63
C MET A 39 -20.54 3.92 1.50
N ALA A 40 -20.06 2.79 2.03
CA ALA A 40 -20.77 1.51 2.02
C ALA A 40 -22.01 1.57 2.93
N VAL A 41 -21.86 2.05 4.16
CA VAL A 41 -22.98 2.29 5.07
C VAL A 41 -24.00 3.26 4.45
N GLY A 42 -23.54 4.37 3.88
CA GLY A 42 -24.42 5.33 3.21
C GLY A 42 -25.13 4.79 1.97
N ARG A 43 -24.51 3.85 1.24
CA ARG A 43 -25.14 3.11 0.13
C ARG A 43 -26.27 2.23 0.65
N ASP A 44 -26.02 1.46 1.71
CA ASP A 44 -26.97 0.50 2.25
C ASP A 44 -28.20 1.20 2.83
N LEU A 45 -28.00 2.31 3.55
CA LEU A 45 -29.09 3.18 4.04
C LEU A 45 -29.95 3.77 2.92
N LYS A 46 -29.40 3.89 1.70
CA LYS A 46 -30.12 4.37 0.51
C LYS A 46 -30.70 3.24 -0.34
N GLY A 47 -30.60 1.97 0.09
CA GLY A 47 -31.06 0.81 -0.67
C GLY A 47 -30.34 0.61 -2.00
N LYS A 48 -29.10 1.12 -2.13
CA LYS A 48 -28.30 1.01 -3.36
C LYS A 48 -27.44 -0.26 -3.33
N THR A 49 -26.96 -0.66 -4.51
CA THR A 49 -26.19 -1.91 -4.70
C THR A 49 -24.85 -1.69 -5.41
N ASN A 50 -24.40 -0.44 -5.55
CA ASN A 50 -23.09 -0.16 -6.14
C ASN A 50 -21.95 -0.70 -5.28
N LYS A 51 -20.84 -1.10 -5.92
CA LYS A 51 -19.66 -1.55 -5.19
C LYS A 51 -18.85 -0.36 -4.64
N VAL A 52 -18.27 -0.55 -3.46
CA VAL A 52 -17.37 0.40 -2.82
C VAL A 52 -16.00 -0.25 -2.73
N VAL A 53 -15.01 0.39 -3.34
CA VAL A 53 -13.64 -0.13 -3.43
C VAL A 53 -12.68 0.90 -2.85
N ALA A 54 -11.92 0.51 -1.84
CA ALA A 54 -10.87 1.31 -1.23
C ALA A 54 -9.49 0.75 -1.64
N VAL A 55 -8.67 1.56 -2.29
CA VAL A 55 -7.28 1.20 -2.59
C VAL A 55 -6.38 1.86 -1.56
N ILE A 56 -5.49 1.07 -0.95
CA ILE A 56 -4.58 1.52 0.10
C ILE A 56 -3.18 0.93 -0.12
N GLY A 57 -2.13 1.72 0.10
CA GLY A 57 -0.75 1.23 0.04
C GLY A 57 -0.31 0.59 1.35
N ASP A 58 0.68 -0.29 1.32
CA ASP A 58 1.29 -0.93 2.50
C ASP A 58 1.78 0.09 3.53
N GLY A 59 2.41 1.18 3.09
CA GLY A 59 2.83 2.26 3.99
C GLY A 59 1.65 2.96 4.70
N ALA A 60 0.53 3.14 4.02
CA ALA A 60 -0.68 3.75 4.60
C ALA A 60 -1.43 2.78 5.52
N MET A 61 -1.23 1.47 5.38
CA MET A 61 -1.81 0.47 6.28
C MET A 61 -1.18 0.50 7.68
N THR A 62 0.00 1.11 7.84
CA THR A 62 0.70 1.17 9.13
C THR A 62 0.05 2.11 10.14
N ALA A 63 -0.80 3.04 9.70
CA ALA A 63 -1.41 4.03 10.59
C ALA A 63 -2.64 3.46 11.32
N GLY A 64 -2.83 3.85 12.58
CA GLY A 64 -3.94 3.41 13.42
C GLY A 64 -5.33 3.58 12.80
N GLN A 65 -5.54 4.63 12.00
CA GLN A 65 -6.81 4.85 11.30
C GLN A 65 -7.19 3.74 10.32
N ALA A 66 -6.20 3.09 9.68
CA ALA A 66 -6.49 1.96 8.79
C ALA A 66 -6.99 0.74 9.60
N TYR A 67 -6.42 0.48 10.77
CA TYR A 67 -6.85 -0.62 11.65
C TYR A 67 -8.23 -0.37 12.24
N GLU A 68 -8.48 0.84 12.73
CA GLU A 68 -9.79 1.23 13.26
C GLU A 68 -10.88 1.03 12.19
N ALA A 69 -10.59 1.46 10.96
CA ALA A 69 -11.52 1.29 9.85
C ALA A 69 -11.74 -0.18 9.46
N MET A 70 -10.70 -1.01 9.45
CA MET A 70 -10.83 -2.45 9.18
C MET A 70 -11.63 -3.16 10.28
N ASN A 71 -11.33 -2.86 11.55
CA ASN A 71 -12.05 -3.40 12.69
C ASN A 71 -13.55 -3.07 12.60
N ASN A 72 -13.89 -1.81 12.29
CA ASN A 72 -15.29 -1.42 12.14
C ASN A 72 -15.94 -2.05 10.89
N ALA A 73 -15.21 -2.17 9.78
CA ALA A 73 -15.73 -2.78 8.57
C ALA A 73 -16.11 -4.24 8.78
N GLY A 74 -15.27 -5.00 9.50
CA GLY A 74 -15.57 -6.38 9.89
C GLY A 74 -16.70 -6.47 10.91
N TYR A 75 -16.69 -5.63 11.96
CA TYR A 75 -17.79 -5.59 12.94
C TYR A 75 -19.17 -5.32 12.31
N LEU A 76 -19.21 -4.48 11.26
CA LEU A 76 -20.45 -4.15 10.54
C LEU A 76 -20.80 -5.12 9.42
N ASP A 77 -19.98 -6.13 9.14
CA ASP A 77 -20.11 -7.03 7.98
C ASP A 77 -20.35 -6.27 6.65
N SER A 78 -19.69 -5.12 6.50
CA SER A 78 -19.94 -4.20 5.39
C SER A 78 -19.50 -4.77 4.03
N ASP A 79 -20.40 -4.85 3.03
CA ASP A 79 -20.07 -5.22 1.64
C ASP A 79 -19.19 -4.14 1.00
N MET A 80 -17.88 -4.27 1.14
CA MET A 80 -16.87 -3.42 0.52
C MET A 80 -15.61 -4.20 0.18
N ILE A 81 -14.86 -3.69 -0.78
CA ILE A 81 -13.60 -4.30 -1.24
C ILE A 81 -12.45 -3.38 -0.84
N VAL A 82 -11.45 -3.92 -0.16
CA VAL A 82 -10.19 -3.26 0.14
C VAL A 82 -9.11 -3.89 -0.74
N ILE A 83 -8.41 -3.07 -1.53
CA ILE A 83 -7.26 -3.50 -2.31
C ILE A 83 -6.02 -2.96 -1.61
N LEU A 84 -5.24 -3.85 -1.00
CA LEU A 84 -3.93 -3.55 -0.44
C LEU A 84 -2.89 -3.65 -1.56
N ASN A 85 -2.36 -2.50 -1.98
CA ASN A 85 -1.23 -2.42 -2.91
C ASN A 85 0.09 -2.43 -2.12
N ASP A 86 0.68 -3.61 -1.97
CA ASP A 86 1.94 -3.83 -1.28
C ASP A 86 3.11 -3.79 -2.26
N ASN A 87 3.94 -2.76 -2.15
CA ASN A 87 5.19 -2.62 -2.91
C ASN A 87 6.43 -2.60 -2.03
N LYS A 88 6.29 -2.94 -0.73
CA LYS A 88 7.33 -2.87 0.32
C LYS A 88 7.97 -1.50 0.53
N GLN A 89 7.36 -0.43 0.03
CA GLN A 89 7.91 0.92 0.14
C GLN A 89 6.83 1.90 0.57
N VAL A 90 7.21 2.78 1.49
CA VAL A 90 6.40 3.94 1.83
C VAL A 90 6.46 4.99 0.71
N SER A 91 5.38 5.75 0.55
CA SER A 91 5.27 6.82 -0.46
C SER A 91 6.00 8.11 -0.07
N LEU A 92 6.66 8.13 1.09
CA LEU A 92 7.33 9.27 1.69
C LEU A 92 8.86 9.16 1.53
N PRO A 93 9.60 10.28 1.60
CA PRO A 93 11.05 10.27 1.58
C PRO A 93 11.57 9.78 2.94
N THR A 94 11.47 8.47 3.17
CA THR A 94 12.04 7.78 4.34
C THR A 94 13.50 7.43 4.17
N ALA A 95 14.11 7.78 3.03
CA ALA A 95 15.50 7.42 2.78
C ALA A 95 16.41 7.95 3.90
N ASN A 96 17.25 7.06 4.44
CA ASN A 96 18.43 7.48 5.18
C ASN A 96 19.53 7.87 4.17
N LEU A 97 20.73 8.19 4.66
CA LEU A 97 21.86 8.51 3.79
C LEU A 97 22.31 7.33 2.90
N GLU A 98 21.87 6.11 3.19
CA GLU A 98 22.31 4.87 2.52
C GLU A 98 21.26 4.32 1.53
N GLY A 99 20.00 4.77 1.59
CA GLY A 99 18.96 4.34 0.66
C GLY A 99 17.53 4.38 1.24
N PRO A 100 16.52 3.92 0.48
CA PRO A 100 15.14 3.84 0.93
C PRO A 100 14.97 2.85 2.08
N ILE A 101 14.13 3.21 3.06
CA ILE A 101 13.78 2.35 4.19
C ILE A 101 12.39 1.74 3.95
N PRO A 102 12.22 0.40 4.12
CA PRO A 102 10.90 -0.23 4.06
C PRO A 102 9.99 0.28 5.19
N PRO A 103 8.65 0.15 5.07
CA PRO A 103 7.75 0.44 6.17
C PRO A 103 8.15 -0.35 7.42
N VAL A 104 8.19 0.33 8.57
CA VAL A 104 8.53 -0.26 9.87
C VAL A 104 7.29 -0.84 10.55
N GLY A 105 7.47 -1.73 11.52
CA GLY A 105 6.40 -2.28 12.36
C GLY A 105 6.05 -3.74 12.11
N ALA A 106 5.39 -4.36 13.10
CA ALA A 106 5.08 -5.79 13.11
C ALA A 106 4.15 -6.20 11.94
N LEU A 107 3.27 -5.31 11.49
CA LEU A 107 2.42 -5.55 10.32
C LEU A 107 3.27 -5.63 9.04
N SER A 108 4.21 -4.71 8.83
CA SER A 108 5.12 -4.72 7.68
C SER A 108 5.93 -6.03 7.65
N SER A 109 6.37 -6.51 8.81
CA SER A 109 6.99 -7.84 8.94
C SER A 109 6.02 -8.99 8.67
N ALA A 110 4.76 -8.90 9.11
CA ALA A 110 3.73 -9.90 8.85
C ALA A 110 3.38 -9.99 7.36
N LEU A 111 3.19 -8.85 6.69
CA LEU A 111 2.98 -8.77 5.23
C LEU A 111 4.17 -9.37 4.48
N SER A 112 5.39 -9.03 4.87
CA SER A 112 6.61 -9.62 4.30
C SER A 112 6.66 -11.14 4.48
N ARG A 113 6.25 -11.67 5.65
CA ARG A 113 6.16 -13.12 5.91
C ARG A 113 5.09 -13.79 5.06
N LEU A 114 3.92 -13.17 4.89
CA LEU A 114 2.86 -13.66 4.01
C LEU A 114 3.33 -13.75 2.55
N GLN A 115 4.16 -12.80 2.10
CA GLN A 115 4.77 -12.88 0.78
C GLN A 115 5.89 -13.94 0.67
N SER A 116 6.67 -14.16 1.73
CA SER A 116 7.79 -15.13 1.73
C SER A 116 7.33 -16.57 1.93
N ASN A 117 6.22 -16.80 2.62
CA ASN A 117 5.54 -18.09 2.71
C ASN A 117 4.94 -18.43 1.34
N ARG A 118 5.78 -18.92 0.43
CA ARG A 118 5.40 -19.41 -0.90
C ARG A 118 5.23 -20.93 -0.90
N PRO A 119 4.01 -21.48 -0.73
CA PRO A 119 3.70 -22.80 -1.28
C PRO A 119 3.03 -22.73 -2.66
N LEU A 120 2.55 -21.56 -3.11
CA LEU A 120 1.67 -21.50 -4.29
C LEU A 120 2.37 -21.30 -5.64
N ARG A 121 3.60 -20.76 -5.65
CA ARG A 121 4.32 -20.47 -6.90
C ARG A 121 4.90 -21.74 -7.55
N GLU A 122 5.39 -22.69 -6.74
CA GLU A 122 5.88 -23.98 -7.23
C GLU A 122 4.73 -24.91 -7.64
N LEU A 123 3.60 -24.88 -6.92
CA LEU A 123 2.46 -25.74 -7.23
C LEU A 123 1.79 -25.39 -8.56
N ARG A 124 1.70 -24.10 -8.92
CA ARG A 124 1.14 -23.65 -10.22
C ARG A 124 2.03 -23.99 -11.42
N GLU A 125 3.35 -23.94 -11.28
CA GLU A 125 4.30 -24.35 -12.33
C GLU A 125 4.27 -25.87 -12.54
N VAL A 126 4.20 -26.65 -11.44
CA VAL A 126 4.04 -28.12 -11.50
C VAL A 126 2.68 -28.49 -12.10
N ALA A 127 1.59 -27.81 -11.72
CA ALA A 127 0.25 -28.04 -12.28
C ALA A 127 0.20 -27.72 -13.78
N LYS A 128 0.81 -26.61 -14.23
CA LYS A 128 0.92 -26.28 -15.67
C LYS A 128 1.71 -27.33 -16.45
N GLY A 129 2.77 -27.90 -15.85
CA GLY A 129 3.54 -29.00 -16.41
C GLY A 129 2.72 -30.29 -16.60
N VAL A 130 1.86 -30.61 -15.63
CA VAL A 130 0.99 -31.81 -15.67
C VAL A 130 -0.21 -31.62 -16.60
N THR A 131 -0.80 -30.41 -16.67
CA THR A 131 -1.95 -30.14 -17.56
C THR A 131 -1.61 -30.20 -19.04
N LYS A 132 -0.34 -30.07 -19.44
CA LYS A 132 0.08 -30.25 -20.84
C LYS A 132 0.00 -31.71 -21.32
N GLN A 133 -0.09 -32.68 -20.40
CA GLN A 133 -0.15 -34.11 -20.74
C GLN A 133 -1.56 -34.72 -20.69
N ILE A 134 -2.58 -33.99 -20.24
CA ILE A 134 -3.93 -34.53 -20.06
C ILE A 134 -4.92 -33.64 -20.82
N GLY A 135 -5.33 -34.10 -22.00
CA GLY A 135 -6.28 -33.39 -22.87
C GLY A 135 -7.74 -33.53 -22.42
N GLY A 136 -8.54 -32.49 -22.71
CA GLY A 136 -10.00 -32.48 -22.59
C GLY A 136 -10.56 -32.60 -21.17
N PRO A 137 -11.90 -32.62 -21.01
CA PRO A 137 -12.80 -31.66 -20.34
C PRO A 137 -12.67 -31.50 -18.80
N MET A 138 -11.52 -31.83 -18.20
CA MET A 138 -11.26 -31.61 -16.77
C MET A 138 -10.76 -30.20 -16.42
N HIS A 139 -10.59 -29.32 -17.41
CA HIS A 139 -10.05 -27.98 -17.20
C HIS A 139 -10.98 -27.08 -16.37
N GLU A 140 -12.29 -27.28 -16.43
CA GLU A 140 -13.26 -26.49 -15.66
C GLU A 140 -13.44 -26.98 -14.22
N LEU A 141 -13.20 -28.28 -13.94
CA LEU A 141 -13.37 -28.84 -12.59
C LEU A 141 -12.19 -28.49 -11.68
N ALA A 142 -10.98 -28.41 -12.22
CA ALA A 142 -9.78 -28.02 -11.48
C ALA A 142 -9.83 -26.55 -11.01
N ALA A 143 -10.44 -25.65 -11.80
CA ALA A 143 -10.57 -24.23 -11.43
C ALA A 143 -11.56 -24.00 -10.28
N LYS A 144 -12.63 -24.82 -10.19
CA LYS A 144 -13.69 -24.68 -9.17
C LYS A 144 -13.34 -25.28 -7.81
N VAL A 145 -12.50 -26.31 -7.75
CA VAL A 145 -12.10 -26.95 -6.48
C VAL A 145 -11.03 -26.12 -5.76
N ASP A 146 -10.22 -25.36 -6.50
CA ASP A 146 -9.14 -24.50 -5.98
C ASP A 146 -9.63 -23.21 -5.30
N GLU A 147 -10.93 -22.94 -5.38
CA GLU A 147 -11.57 -21.72 -4.89
C GLU A 147 -12.10 -21.86 -3.46
N TYR A 148 -12.63 -23.05 -3.10
CA TYR A 148 -13.01 -23.37 -1.72
C TYR A 148 -11.83 -23.68 -0.81
N ALA A 149 -10.72 -24.17 -1.37
CA ALA A 149 -9.54 -24.52 -0.59
C ALA A 149 -8.69 -23.29 -0.20
N ARG A 150 -8.84 -22.14 -0.89
CA ARG A 150 -8.03 -20.94 -0.64
C ARG A 150 -8.32 -20.25 0.70
N GLY A 151 -9.54 -20.39 1.22
CA GLY A 151 -9.91 -19.97 2.58
C GLY A 151 -9.49 -20.97 3.68
N MET A 152 -9.01 -22.16 3.32
CA MET A 152 -8.66 -23.23 4.27
C MET A 152 -7.16 -23.59 4.30
N ILE A 153 -6.39 -23.19 3.27
CA ILE A 153 -4.96 -23.54 3.15
C ILE A 153 -4.03 -22.49 3.84
N GLY A 154 -4.59 -21.40 4.39
CA GLY A 154 -3.90 -20.59 5.38
C GLY A 154 -3.70 -21.40 6.67
N GLY A 155 -2.62 -22.17 6.75
CA GLY A 155 -2.40 -23.14 7.80
C GLY A 155 -2.52 -22.55 9.20
N SER A 156 -3.45 -23.08 10.00
CA SER A 156 -3.42 -23.09 11.48
C SER A 156 -3.23 -21.74 12.21
N GLY A 157 -3.59 -20.63 11.57
CA GLY A 157 -3.73 -19.30 12.19
C GLY A 157 -4.41 -18.35 11.20
N SER A 158 -5.55 -17.77 11.56
CA SER A 158 -6.17 -16.70 10.78
C SER A 158 -5.18 -15.56 10.62
N THR A 159 -5.11 -14.98 9.41
CA THR A 159 -4.41 -13.71 9.23
C THR A 159 -5.05 -12.64 10.11
N LEU A 160 -4.29 -11.59 10.47
CA LEU A 160 -4.83 -10.44 11.20
C LEU A 160 -6.10 -9.88 10.53
N PHE A 161 -6.15 -9.91 9.19
CA PHE A 161 -7.32 -9.43 8.44
C PHE A 161 -8.55 -10.30 8.68
N GLU A 162 -8.38 -11.62 8.68
CA GLU A 162 -9.46 -12.57 8.99
C GLU A 162 -9.91 -12.46 10.44
N GLU A 163 -8.99 -12.24 11.39
CA GLU A 163 -9.34 -11.96 12.79
C GLU A 163 -10.15 -10.66 12.95
N LEU A 164 -9.88 -9.67 12.09
CA LEU A 164 -10.66 -8.43 12.02
C LEU A 164 -11.97 -8.57 11.22
N GLY A 165 -12.31 -9.77 10.73
CA GLY A 165 -13.55 -10.04 10.01
C GLY A 165 -13.51 -9.77 8.50
N LEU A 166 -12.31 -9.62 7.90
CA LEU A 166 -12.14 -9.45 6.46
C LEU A 166 -11.86 -10.78 5.78
N TYR A 167 -12.57 -11.06 4.69
CA TYR A 167 -12.22 -12.19 3.82
C TYR A 167 -10.95 -11.88 3.03
N TYR A 168 -9.88 -12.63 3.27
CA TYR A 168 -8.56 -12.36 2.71
C TYR A 168 -8.29 -13.13 1.41
N ILE A 169 -7.87 -12.42 0.36
CA ILE A 169 -7.46 -12.98 -0.93
C ILE A 169 -6.05 -12.50 -1.26
N GLY A 170 -5.08 -13.42 -1.26
CA GLY A 170 -3.72 -13.15 -1.76
C GLY A 170 -2.62 -13.78 -0.91
N PRO A 171 -1.36 -13.31 -1.04
CA PRO A 171 -0.92 -12.28 -1.97
C PRO A 171 -1.01 -12.72 -3.44
N VAL A 172 -1.37 -11.80 -4.35
CA VAL A 172 -1.41 -12.04 -5.81
C VAL A 172 -0.48 -11.10 -6.57
N ASP A 173 -0.05 -11.50 -7.77
CA ASP A 173 0.79 -10.68 -8.64
C ASP A 173 0.00 -9.50 -9.21
N GLY A 174 0.33 -8.29 -8.78
CA GLY A 174 -0.31 -7.05 -9.21
C GLY A 174 0.02 -6.60 -10.62
N HIS A 175 0.90 -7.31 -11.31
CA HIS A 175 1.26 -7.02 -12.70
C HIS A 175 0.66 -8.01 -13.70
N ASN A 176 -0.05 -9.03 -13.21
CA ASN A 176 -0.84 -9.91 -14.05
C ASN A 176 -2.28 -9.39 -14.15
N ILE A 177 -2.55 -8.60 -15.20
CA ILE A 177 -3.86 -7.98 -15.42
C ILE A 177 -4.96 -9.02 -15.59
N ASP A 178 -4.69 -10.15 -16.23
CA ASP A 178 -5.70 -11.20 -16.46
C ASP A 178 -6.14 -11.84 -15.13
N ASP A 179 -5.18 -12.16 -14.25
CA ASP A 179 -5.45 -12.66 -12.91
C ASP A 179 -6.25 -11.63 -12.09
N LEU A 180 -5.86 -10.35 -12.12
CA LEU A 180 -6.58 -9.29 -11.39
C LEU A 180 -8.02 -9.10 -11.90
N ILE A 181 -8.23 -9.15 -13.23
CA ILE A 181 -9.57 -9.06 -13.81
C ILE A 181 -10.42 -10.25 -13.38
N ALA A 182 -9.86 -11.47 -13.40
CA ALA A 182 -10.57 -12.66 -12.97
C ALA A 182 -11.00 -12.57 -11.50
N ILE A 183 -10.07 -12.20 -10.61
CA ILE A 183 -10.35 -12.03 -9.18
C ILE A 183 -11.41 -10.94 -8.95
N LEU A 184 -11.27 -9.76 -9.57
CA LEU A 184 -12.22 -8.67 -9.38
C LEU A 184 -13.60 -8.99 -9.94
N LYS A 185 -13.70 -9.76 -11.04
CA LYS A 185 -14.98 -10.25 -11.56
C LYS A 185 -15.64 -11.20 -10.56
N GLU A 186 -14.89 -12.13 -10.01
CA GLU A 186 -15.40 -13.11 -9.06
C GLU A 186 -15.86 -12.46 -7.75
N VAL A 187 -15.06 -11.56 -7.19
CA VAL A 187 -15.42 -10.79 -5.98
C VAL A 187 -16.65 -9.89 -6.24
N LYS A 188 -16.80 -9.37 -7.47
CA LYS A 188 -17.97 -8.58 -7.85
C LYS A 188 -19.24 -9.44 -7.96
N SER A 189 -19.15 -10.66 -8.49
CA SER A 189 -20.31 -11.57 -8.68
C SER A 189 -20.69 -12.33 -7.42
N THR A 190 -19.72 -12.58 -6.54
CA THR A 190 -19.96 -13.29 -5.28
C THR A 190 -20.71 -12.38 -4.31
N LYS A 191 -21.82 -12.87 -3.77
CA LYS A 191 -22.44 -12.27 -2.59
C LYS A 191 -21.61 -12.67 -1.37
N THR A 192 -20.61 -11.87 -1.04
CA THR A 192 -19.88 -12.00 0.21
C THR A 192 -20.69 -11.37 1.34
N THR A 193 -20.68 -12.02 2.51
CA THR A 193 -21.05 -11.36 3.76
C THR A 193 -19.76 -10.78 4.32
N GLY A 194 -19.73 -9.49 4.64
CA GLY A 194 -18.53 -8.85 5.14
C GLY A 194 -17.58 -8.26 4.08
N PRO A 195 -16.57 -7.50 4.56
CA PRO A 195 -15.55 -6.88 3.73
C PRO A 195 -14.56 -7.88 3.15
N VAL A 196 -14.08 -7.63 1.93
CA VAL A 196 -13.04 -8.44 1.27
C VAL A 196 -11.74 -7.65 1.19
N LEU A 197 -10.62 -8.25 1.57
CA LEU A 197 -9.29 -7.68 1.36
C LEU A 197 -8.53 -8.46 0.28
N ILE A 198 -8.17 -7.79 -0.81
CA ILE A 198 -7.32 -8.34 -1.87
C ILE A 198 -5.91 -7.78 -1.68
N HIS A 199 -4.95 -8.65 -1.35
CA HIS A 199 -3.55 -8.31 -1.18
C HIS A 199 -2.81 -8.45 -2.52
N VAL A 200 -2.48 -7.32 -3.11
CA VAL A 200 -1.85 -7.20 -4.42
C VAL A 200 -0.39 -6.77 -4.25
N VAL A 201 0.53 -7.59 -4.75
CA VAL A 201 1.98 -7.31 -4.70
C VAL A 201 2.40 -6.58 -5.97
N THR A 202 2.96 -5.39 -5.85
CA THR A 202 3.45 -4.60 -6.98
C THR A 202 4.93 -4.20 -6.81
N GLU A 203 5.46 -3.51 -7.83
CA GLU A 203 6.81 -3.00 -7.86
C GLU A 203 6.74 -1.49 -8.11
N LYS A 204 7.04 -0.70 -7.08
CA LYS A 204 7.14 0.76 -7.24
C LYS A 204 8.23 1.06 -8.27
N GLY A 205 7.92 1.89 -9.27
CA GLY A 205 8.86 2.15 -10.38
C GLY A 205 8.54 1.44 -11.68
N ARG A 206 7.77 0.33 -11.65
CA ARG A 206 7.75 -0.62 -12.76
C ARG A 206 7.37 0.00 -14.10
N GLY A 207 8.18 -0.30 -15.11
CA GLY A 207 7.99 0.18 -16.48
C GLY A 207 8.68 1.52 -16.76
N TYR A 208 9.36 2.10 -15.76
CA TYR A 208 10.14 3.32 -15.93
C TYR A 208 11.57 3.14 -15.37
N PRO A 209 12.56 2.84 -16.24
CA PRO A 209 13.91 2.43 -15.83
C PRO A 209 14.66 3.43 -14.94
N PHE A 210 14.31 4.73 -14.99
CA PHE A 210 14.93 5.73 -14.12
C PHE A 210 14.36 5.66 -12.69
N ALA A 211 13.05 5.45 -12.52
CA ALA A 211 12.48 5.29 -11.18
C ALA A 211 12.77 3.92 -10.57
N GLU A 212 12.93 2.86 -11.37
CA GLU A 212 13.34 1.55 -10.84
C GLU A 212 14.73 1.60 -10.16
N ARG A 213 15.61 2.48 -10.66
CA ARG A 213 16.99 2.67 -10.17
C ARG A 213 17.13 3.80 -9.14
N ALA A 214 16.15 4.68 -9.00
CA ALA A 214 16.23 5.83 -8.09
C ALA A 214 15.92 5.41 -6.64
N ALA A 215 16.70 5.87 -5.67
CA ALA A 215 16.51 5.56 -4.26
C ALA A 215 15.15 6.01 -3.70
N ASP A 216 14.57 7.07 -4.25
CA ASP A 216 13.29 7.65 -3.85
C ASP A 216 12.11 7.25 -4.75
N LYS A 217 12.35 6.41 -5.78
CA LYS A 217 11.38 5.82 -6.71
C LYS A 217 10.11 6.66 -6.91
N TYR A 218 10.25 7.89 -7.41
CA TYR A 218 9.18 8.87 -7.71
C TYR A 218 9.05 10.13 -6.82
N HIS A 219 9.96 10.44 -5.89
CA HIS A 219 9.84 11.67 -5.10
C HIS A 219 10.48 12.91 -5.77
N GLY A 220 9.78 13.43 -6.80
CA GLY A 220 10.04 14.76 -7.37
C GLY A 220 11.21 14.81 -8.34
N PHE A 221 11.00 14.35 -9.57
CA PHE A 221 11.99 14.36 -10.64
C PHE A 221 11.35 14.78 -11.97
N ASP A 222 12.17 15.21 -12.93
CA ASP A 222 11.78 15.45 -14.32
C ASP A 222 11.48 14.12 -15.03
N PRO A 223 10.24 13.87 -15.49
CA PRO A 223 9.87 12.62 -16.17
C PRO A 223 10.67 12.32 -17.44
N ALA A 224 11.19 13.34 -18.13
CA ALA A 224 11.96 13.16 -19.36
C ALA A 224 13.43 12.85 -19.08
N THR A 225 14.00 13.38 -18.00
CA THR A 225 15.45 13.31 -17.74
C THR A 225 15.84 12.51 -16.50
N GLY A 226 14.89 12.15 -15.65
CA GLY A 226 15.15 11.49 -14.37
C GLY A 226 15.82 12.41 -13.33
N LYS A 227 16.11 13.68 -13.67
CA LYS A 227 16.85 14.60 -12.81
C LYS A 227 15.89 15.29 -11.84
N GLN A 228 16.27 15.35 -10.56
CA GLN A 228 15.61 16.25 -9.62
C GLN A 228 16.04 17.68 -9.93
N PHE A 229 15.09 18.60 -10.12
CA PHE A 229 15.38 20.02 -10.23
C PHE A 229 15.77 20.56 -8.84
N LYS A 230 17.04 20.43 -8.47
CA LYS A 230 17.63 21.17 -7.36
C LYS A 230 18.37 22.36 -7.95
N GLY A 231 17.73 23.53 -7.99
CA GLY A 231 18.50 24.77 -8.11
C GLY A 231 19.44 24.86 -6.91
N SER A 232 20.68 25.30 -7.09
CA SER A 232 21.60 25.52 -5.98
C SER A 232 21.07 26.68 -5.14
N PRO A 233 20.45 26.43 -3.96
CA PRO A 233 19.95 27.52 -3.16
C PRO A 233 21.14 28.27 -2.55
N SER A 234 21.03 29.59 -2.42
CA SER A 234 22.08 30.40 -1.80
C SER A 234 22.24 30.13 -0.30
N THR A 235 21.27 29.46 0.31
CA THR A 235 21.21 29.16 1.74
C THR A 235 20.70 27.73 1.96
N GLN A 236 21.04 27.17 3.12
CA GLN A 236 20.51 25.87 3.54
C GLN A 236 18.99 25.95 3.75
N SER A 237 18.32 24.80 3.65
CA SER A 237 16.88 24.70 3.95
C SER A 237 16.64 24.82 5.46
N TYR A 238 15.46 25.29 5.87
CA TYR A 238 15.03 25.24 7.27
C TYR A 238 15.14 23.83 7.87
N THR A 239 14.85 22.80 7.08
CA THR A 239 15.00 21.39 7.46
C THR A 239 16.44 21.05 7.84
N THR A 240 17.42 21.57 7.08
CA THR A 240 18.84 21.36 7.35
C THR A 240 19.26 22.10 8.63
N TYR A 241 18.89 23.37 8.78
CA TYR A 241 19.19 24.13 10.00
C TYR A 241 18.58 23.48 11.25
N PHE A 242 17.34 22.99 11.16
CA PHE A 242 16.69 22.24 12.24
C PHE A 242 17.48 20.99 12.61
N ALA A 243 17.87 20.18 11.63
CA ALA A 243 18.59 18.94 11.88
C ALA A 243 19.97 19.18 12.52
N GLU A 244 20.72 20.17 12.03
CA GLU A 244 22.03 20.55 12.60
C GLU A 244 21.90 21.06 14.03
N ALA A 245 20.92 21.92 14.31
CA ALA A 245 20.65 22.41 15.66
C ALA A 245 20.27 21.26 16.60
N LEU A 246 19.36 20.37 16.18
CA LEU A 246 18.94 19.22 16.98
C LEU A 246 20.11 18.27 17.31
N ILE A 247 21.01 18.05 16.34
CA ILE A 247 22.23 17.26 16.56
C ILE A 247 23.11 17.93 17.62
N ALA A 248 23.35 19.24 17.53
CA ALA A 248 24.16 19.97 18.49
C ALA A 248 23.58 19.90 19.91
N GLU A 249 22.26 20.05 20.04
CA GLU A 249 21.59 19.90 21.35
C GLU A 249 21.75 18.46 21.89
N ALA A 250 21.59 17.43 21.06
CA ALA A 250 21.73 16.03 21.47
C ALA A 250 23.18 15.60 21.77
N GLU A 251 24.18 16.34 21.28
CA GLU A 251 25.59 16.19 21.70
C GLU A 251 25.81 16.71 23.13
N ALA A 252 25.10 17.76 23.52
CA ALA A 252 25.21 18.38 24.83
C ALA A 252 24.31 17.68 25.89
N ASP A 253 23.13 17.22 25.48
CA ASP A 253 22.17 16.56 26.34
C ASP A 253 21.85 15.14 25.84
N LYS A 254 22.26 14.16 26.65
CA LYS A 254 22.08 12.75 26.34
C LYS A 254 20.62 12.29 26.40
N ASP A 255 19.72 13.04 27.02
CA ASP A 255 18.32 12.66 27.21
C ASP A 255 17.45 13.03 25.99
N ILE A 256 18.01 13.76 25.02
CA ILE A 256 17.32 14.11 23.78
C ILE A 256 17.23 12.90 22.84
N VAL A 257 16.01 12.65 22.35
CA VAL A 257 15.68 11.64 21.33
C VAL A 257 14.87 12.26 20.20
N ALA A 258 15.02 11.74 18.98
CA ALA A 258 14.28 12.19 17.81
C ALA A 258 13.23 11.15 17.40
N ILE A 259 12.05 11.61 16.98
CA ILE A 259 10.97 10.74 16.52
C ILE A 259 10.40 11.29 15.20
N HIS A 260 10.17 10.44 14.21
CA HIS A 260 9.54 10.82 12.95
C HIS A 260 8.37 9.91 12.56
N ALA A 261 7.39 10.47 11.86
CA ALA A 261 6.25 9.72 11.31
C ALA A 261 6.52 9.31 9.85
N ALA A 262 7.47 8.39 9.63
CA ALA A 262 7.90 7.94 8.31
C ALA A 262 8.37 9.09 7.39
N MET A 263 9.06 10.08 7.96
CA MET A 263 9.48 11.31 7.25
C MET A 263 10.96 11.65 7.49
N GLY A 264 11.83 10.65 7.65
CA GLY A 264 13.25 10.87 7.96
C GLY A 264 13.98 11.83 7.02
N GLY A 265 13.87 11.65 5.71
CA GLY A 265 14.49 12.56 4.73
C GLY A 265 13.78 13.91 4.63
N GLY A 266 12.44 13.91 4.66
CA GLY A 266 11.65 15.15 4.56
C GLY A 266 11.80 16.10 5.75
N THR A 267 12.15 15.56 6.93
CA THR A 267 12.38 16.32 8.17
C THR A 267 13.85 16.52 8.50
N GLY A 268 14.77 15.96 7.70
CA GLY A 268 16.21 16.02 7.97
C GLY A 268 16.68 15.12 9.11
N LEU A 269 15.77 14.35 9.72
CA LEU A 269 16.09 13.41 10.80
C LEU A 269 16.89 12.19 10.33
N ASN A 270 17.03 11.99 9.02
CA ASN A 270 18.04 11.10 8.46
C ASN A 270 19.48 11.51 8.81
N LEU A 271 19.76 12.81 8.94
CA LEU A 271 21.05 13.32 9.42
C LEU A 271 21.24 13.01 10.90
N PHE A 272 20.20 13.21 11.71
CA PHE A 272 20.24 12.87 13.14
C PHE A 272 20.52 11.38 13.34
N HIS A 273 19.80 10.50 12.63
CA HIS A 273 20.02 9.05 12.68
C HIS A 273 21.43 8.62 12.29
N SER A 274 22.07 9.33 11.35
CA SER A 274 23.46 9.02 10.96
C SER A 274 24.47 9.23 12.09
N ARG A 275 24.14 10.08 13.07
CA ARG A 275 24.99 10.42 14.20
C ARG A 275 24.57 9.74 15.50
N PHE A 276 23.27 9.57 15.71
CA PHE A 276 22.64 8.97 16.89
C PHE A 276 21.61 7.92 16.49
N SER A 277 22.08 6.78 15.97
CA SER A 277 21.20 5.72 15.45
C SER A 277 20.36 5.03 16.53
N ASP A 278 20.81 5.04 17.79
CA ASP A 278 20.12 4.49 18.95
C ASP A 278 19.10 5.45 19.59
N LYS A 279 19.04 6.70 19.12
CA LYS A 279 18.16 7.76 19.65
C LYS A 279 17.14 8.28 18.64
N MET A 280 16.90 7.54 17.56
CA MET A 280 15.94 7.91 16.52
C MET A 280 14.90 6.80 16.32
N PHE A 281 13.62 7.18 16.27
CA PHE A 281 12.47 6.28 16.15
C PHE A 281 11.47 6.70 15.05
#